data_AF-A0A1F3V6U9-F1
#
_entry.id   AF-A0A1F3V6U9-F1
#
_cell.length_a   1.000
_cell.length_b   1.000
_cell.length_c   1.000
_cell.angle_alpha   90.00
_cell.angle_beta   90.00
_cell.angle_gamma   90.00
#
_symmetry.space_group_name_H-M   'P 1'
#
loop_
_entity.id
_entity.type
_entity.pdbx_description
1 polymer ?
#
loop_
_entity_poly.entity_id
_entity_poly.type
_entity_poly.pdbx_seq_one_letter_code
_entity_poly.pdbx_strand_id
1 'polypeptide(L)'
;MSLKTIFCVLVFVLTANTYASDSSFEEKKKLVILEEIQNAIEKDFKLEGSIKKVVIEPEKKDLPPLDDKNGNRSGPVTPTPIKKPLIANKEPTKAPTPSAGQSKIQAMLEQNRQRLKERQANDKKNQMNAMMSKRSSSAENNEDWMDSKLAEIDKWEEEKKKEIEVWQEEKKKLLAKWLEEKGKYIKRIPEYKKNLPPIPKEEVAPVVTAPTPSPLTPSTKNTPTPPPISTATPLPTAIVQEIKMPVFEDYHVIDSAFFAETKDQGKRPTCASFAGVRAIEILLARQQDKNRLSEQYFFWASKPKCQSSPCPQQGSWVLAEFQQSKKSSRPDIPKSSDCPYNASGNSNNVTLTPLSESCQRGYAKVVNFSEIRSSAEIISALKNNTPVIAGFKLSESFYNNNGYVFINNPEGKSATLDSHAEGHALLLVGYMKLPPKLHSSEGTFCLITANSWGIGWGKGGHACLSENWIKKYRYDMPFIALEKISTGNFY
;
A
#
# COMPACT_ATOMS: atom_id res chain seq x y z
N MET A 1 35.24 -11.03 7.04
CA MET A 1 33.77 -11.16 7.14
C MET A 1 33.30 -12.44 6.45
N SER A 2 32.24 -13.09 6.95
CA SER A 2 31.62 -14.26 6.29
C SER A 2 30.75 -13.81 5.10
N LEU A 3 30.68 -14.61 4.02
CA LEU A 3 29.76 -14.37 2.89
C LEU A 3 28.31 -14.14 3.34
N LYS A 4 27.91 -14.72 4.48
CA LYS A 4 26.57 -14.52 5.07
C LYS A 4 26.33 -13.08 5.52
N THR A 5 27.35 -12.40 6.03
CA THR A 5 27.27 -11.00 6.48
C THR A 5 27.05 -10.08 5.28
N ILE A 6 27.79 -10.31 4.18
CA ILE A 6 27.66 -9.55 2.94
C ILE A 6 26.28 -9.75 2.32
N PHE A 7 25.78 -10.99 2.29
CA PHE A 7 24.46 -11.31 1.75
C PHE A 7 23.31 -10.66 2.55
N CYS A 8 23.40 -10.64 3.88
CA CYS A 8 22.40 -9.97 4.73
C CYS A 8 22.38 -8.44 4.53
N VAL A 9 23.55 -7.81 4.41
CA VAL A 9 23.64 -6.37 4.11
C VAL A 9 23.02 -6.07 2.74
N LEU A 10 23.28 -6.90 1.72
CA LEU A 10 22.68 -6.78 0.39
C LEU A 10 21.16 -6.93 0.39
N VAL A 11 20.63 -7.95 1.07
CA VAL A 11 19.17 -8.16 1.20
C VAL A 11 18.52 -7.00 1.96
N PHE A 12 19.17 -6.48 3.00
CA PHE A 12 18.67 -5.37 3.81
C PHE A 12 18.63 -4.06 3.01
N VAL A 13 19.72 -3.72 2.30
CA VAL A 13 19.79 -2.56 1.40
C VAL A 13 18.66 -2.65 0.36
N LEU A 14 18.40 -3.83 -0.20
CA LEU A 14 17.32 -4.03 -1.18
C LEU A 14 15.91 -3.83 -0.59
N THR A 15 15.65 -4.25 0.65
CA THR A 15 14.33 -4.06 1.28
C THR A 15 14.09 -2.61 1.72
N ALA A 16 15.09 -1.92 2.27
CA ALA A 16 14.99 -0.50 2.59
C ALA A 16 14.87 0.37 1.32
N ASN A 17 15.42 -0.10 0.19
CA ASN A 17 15.33 0.57 -1.11
C ASN A 17 13.90 0.77 -1.62
N THR A 18 12.97 -0.14 -1.31
CA THR A 18 11.61 -0.05 -1.86
C THR A 18 10.76 1.11 -1.33
N TYR A 19 11.13 1.72 -0.20
CA TYR A 19 10.34 2.79 0.42
C TYR A 19 10.99 4.16 0.41
N ALA A 20 12.32 4.23 0.38
CA ALA A 20 13.02 5.49 0.52
C ALA A 20 13.33 6.18 -0.83
N SER A 21 13.42 5.48 -1.97
CA SER A 21 14.12 6.05 -3.14
C SER A 21 13.30 6.63 -4.28
N ASP A 22 11.98 6.48 -4.38
CA ASP A 22 11.23 7.10 -5.51
C ASP A 22 9.72 7.29 -5.28
N SER A 23 9.24 7.17 -4.04
CA SER A 23 7.81 7.34 -3.79
C SER A 23 7.40 8.80 -4.02
N SER A 24 6.57 9.05 -5.04
CA SER A 24 6.02 10.38 -5.30
C SER A 24 5.35 10.96 -4.05
N PHE A 25 5.32 12.30 -3.91
CA PHE A 25 4.63 12.99 -2.80
C PHE A 25 3.20 12.47 -2.57
N GLU A 26 2.53 12.04 -3.63
CA GLU A 26 1.22 11.43 -3.59
C GLU A 26 1.19 10.10 -2.81
N GLU A 27 2.13 9.20 -3.06
CA GLU A 27 2.20 7.92 -2.35
C GLU A 27 2.50 8.14 -0.86
N LYS A 28 3.36 9.11 -0.55
CA LYS A 28 3.64 9.48 0.83
C LYS A 28 2.39 10.04 1.53
N LYS A 29 1.62 10.91 0.86
CA LYS A 29 0.34 11.44 1.38
C LYS A 29 -0.70 10.35 1.60
N LYS A 30 -0.83 9.39 0.66
CA LYS A 30 -1.68 8.21 0.80
C LYS A 30 -1.36 7.44 2.08
N LEU A 31 -0.07 7.15 2.31
CA LEU A 31 0.37 6.42 3.51
C LEU A 31 0.01 7.18 4.79
N VAL A 32 0.23 8.50 4.84
CA VAL A 32 -0.15 9.31 6.02
C VAL A 32 -1.65 9.26 6.27
N ILE A 33 -2.49 9.34 5.24
CA ILE A 33 -3.95 9.28 5.43
C ILE A 33 -4.36 7.92 6.01
N LEU A 34 -3.86 6.82 5.44
CA LEU A 34 -4.22 5.47 5.87
C LEU A 34 -3.71 5.16 7.29
N GLU A 35 -2.48 5.54 7.58
CA GLU A 35 -1.87 5.42 8.91
C GLU A 35 -2.69 6.20 9.95
N GLU A 36 -3.07 7.44 9.65
CA GLU A 36 -3.86 8.27 10.57
C GLU A 36 -5.29 7.76 10.79
N ILE A 37 -5.91 7.16 9.77
CA ILE A 37 -7.21 6.49 9.88
C ILE A 37 -7.08 5.26 10.81
N GLN A 38 -6.08 4.41 10.57
CA GLN A 38 -5.85 3.24 11.40
C GLN A 38 -5.54 3.61 12.85
N ASN A 39 -4.63 4.57 13.07
CA ASN A 39 -4.26 5.03 14.40
C ASN A 39 -5.50 5.52 15.18
N ALA A 40 -6.44 6.19 14.50
CA ALA A 40 -7.70 6.61 15.12
C ALA A 40 -8.57 5.40 15.52
N ILE A 41 -8.72 4.40 14.64
CA ILE A 41 -9.49 3.19 14.92
C ILE A 41 -8.86 2.40 16.09
N GLU A 42 -7.54 2.16 16.05
CA GLU A 42 -6.86 1.39 17.07
C GLU A 42 -6.92 2.05 18.45
N LYS A 43 -6.73 3.37 18.49
CA LYS A 43 -6.81 4.17 19.71
C LYS A 43 -8.21 4.09 20.34
N ASP A 44 -9.24 4.37 19.56
CA ASP A 44 -10.59 4.54 20.10
C ASP A 44 -11.24 3.19 20.49
N PHE A 45 -10.88 2.11 19.80
CA PHE A 45 -11.35 0.76 20.10
C PHE A 45 -10.40 -0.05 20.99
N LYS A 46 -9.36 0.58 21.53
CA LYS A 46 -8.36 -0.04 22.41
C LYS A 46 -7.85 -1.36 21.83
N LEU A 47 -7.51 -1.35 20.55
CA LEU A 47 -6.99 -2.51 19.85
C LEU A 47 -5.52 -2.72 20.21
N GLU A 48 -5.25 -2.94 21.49
CA GLU A 48 -3.91 -3.27 22.00
C GLU A 48 -3.40 -4.53 21.28
N GLY A 49 -2.18 -4.47 20.75
CA GLY A 49 -1.44 -5.63 20.22
C GLY A 49 -1.48 -5.88 18.70
N SER A 50 -2.15 -5.04 17.89
CA SER A 50 -2.18 -5.25 16.43
C SER A 50 -0.91 -4.79 15.72
N ILE A 51 -0.17 -3.86 16.32
CA ILE A 51 1.17 -3.50 15.84
C ILE A 51 2.17 -4.28 16.69
N LYS A 52 2.68 -5.41 16.16
CA LYS A 52 3.87 -6.06 16.72
C LYS A 52 4.97 -4.99 16.86
N LYS A 53 5.24 -4.56 18.08
CA LYS A 53 6.44 -3.80 18.43
C LYS A 53 7.48 -4.89 18.57
N VAL A 54 8.32 -5.09 17.57
CA VAL A 54 9.50 -5.93 17.72
C VAL A 54 10.43 -5.15 18.65
N VAL A 55 10.23 -5.32 19.96
CA VAL A 55 11.17 -4.81 20.96
C VAL A 55 12.29 -5.84 21.01
N ILE A 56 13.41 -5.52 20.37
CA ILE A 56 14.65 -6.26 20.60
C ILE A 56 15.24 -5.68 21.88
N GLU A 57 14.96 -6.31 23.02
CA GLU A 57 15.67 -5.97 24.26
C GLU A 57 17.15 -6.36 24.12
N PRO A 58 18.10 -5.48 24.48
CA PRO A 58 19.51 -5.83 24.48
C PRO A 58 19.77 -6.82 25.62
N GLU A 59 20.08 -8.07 25.25
CA GLU A 59 20.53 -9.09 26.19
C GLU A 59 21.87 -8.64 26.79
N LYS A 60 21.86 -8.24 28.07
CA LYS A 60 23.08 -8.01 28.85
C LYS A 60 23.79 -9.35 29.04
N LYS A 61 24.97 -9.50 28.44
CA LYS A 61 25.86 -10.63 28.69
C LYS A 61 26.78 -10.34 29.86
N ASP A 62 26.43 -10.84 31.04
CA ASP A 62 27.42 -11.21 32.05
C ASP A 62 27.90 -12.63 31.73
N LEU A 63 29.14 -12.76 31.25
CA LEU A 63 29.80 -14.05 31.04
C LEU A 63 30.53 -14.46 32.33
N PRO A 64 30.24 -15.63 32.94
CA PRO A 64 31.11 -16.20 33.95
C PRO A 64 32.34 -16.89 33.32
N PRO A 65 33.46 -17.01 34.05
CA PRO A 65 34.68 -17.61 33.54
C PRO A 65 34.53 -19.14 33.39
N LEU A 66 35.05 -19.68 32.30
CA LEU A 66 35.13 -21.12 32.06
C LEU A 66 36.39 -21.69 32.71
N ASP A 67 36.18 -22.50 33.75
CA ASP A 67 37.15 -23.44 34.29
C ASP A 67 37.11 -24.76 33.51
N ASP A 68 38.30 -25.28 33.21
CA ASP A 68 38.54 -26.63 32.74
C ASP A 68 38.21 -27.66 33.84
N LYS A 69 37.47 -28.73 33.48
CA LYS A 69 37.81 -30.14 33.81
C LYS A 69 36.73 -31.16 33.38
N ASN A 70 37.25 -32.25 32.79
CA ASN A 70 36.83 -33.66 32.86
C ASN A 70 35.39 -34.07 32.47
N GLY A 71 35.29 -34.67 31.28
CA GLY A 71 35.20 -36.13 31.11
C GLY A 71 33.91 -36.86 31.51
N ASN A 72 33.19 -37.42 30.54
CA ASN A 72 32.91 -38.87 30.48
C ASN A 72 32.26 -39.33 29.16
N ARG A 73 32.36 -40.64 28.96
CA ARG A 73 32.09 -41.52 27.81
C ARG A 73 30.67 -41.54 27.22
N SER A 74 30.63 -41.86 25.93
CA SER A 74 29.80 -42.87 25.20
C SER A 74 29.43 -42.31 23.81
N GLY A 75 29.51 -42.98 22.67
CA GLY A 75 30.09 -44.23 22.17
C GLY A 75 29.99 -44.14 20.62
N PRO A 76 30.91 -44.70 19.82
CA PRO A 76 30.84 -44.54 18.37
C PRO A 76 30.00 -45.64 17.71
N VAL A 77 29.06 -45.19 16.87
CA VAL A 77 28.32 -45.98 15.89
C VAL A 77 29.28 -46.50 14.82
N THR A 78 29.17 -47.81 14.56
CA THR A 78 29.90 -48.58 13.55
C THR A 78 29.47 -48.21 12.12
N PRO A 79 30.41 -47.96 11.20
CA PRO A 79 30.16 -48.06 9.77
C PRO A 79 30.60 -49.43 9.23
N THR A 80 29.70 -50.02 8.43
CA THR A 80 29.81 -51.30 7.72
C THR A 80 31.03 -51.35 6.78
N PRO A 81 31.83 -52.44 6.76
CA PRO A 81 32.97 -52.56 5.85
C PRO A 81 32.56 -53.07 4.46
N ILE A 82 33.01 -52.36 3.43
CA ILE A 82 32.97 -52.79 2.02
C ILE A 82 34.04 -53.88 1.81
N LYS A 83 33.60 -55.05 1.31
CA LYS A 83 34.47 -56.19 0.97
C LYS A 83 35.48 -55.81 -0.13
N LYS A 84 36.78 -55.94 0.17
CA LYS A 84 37.85 -56.04 -0.85
C LYS A 84 38.02 -57.50 -1.30
N PRO A 85 38.34 -57.75 -2.58
CA PRO A 85 38.60 -59.10 -3.07
C PRO A 85 39.97 -59.61 -2.57
N LEU A 86 39.98 -60.89 -2.19
CA LEU A 86 41.16 -61.69 -1.86
C LEU A 86 42.08 -61.77 -3.08
N ILE A 87 43.29 -61.25 -2.94
CA ILE A 87 44.41 -61.54 -3.85
C ILE A 87 45.30 -62.55 -3.13
N ALA A 88 45.49 -63.70 -3.77
CA ALA A 88 46.29 -64.80 -3.27
C ALA A 88 47.77 -64.39 -3.12
N ASN A 89 48.33 -64.64 -1.93
CA ASN A 89 49.77 -64.62 -1.68
C ASN A 89 50.44 -65.72 -2.50
N LYS A 90 51.21 -65.33 -3.52
CA LYS A 90 52.28 -66.17 -4.08
C LYS A 90 53.59 -65.79 -3.41
N GLU A 91 54.31 -66.80 -2.93
CA GLU A 91 55.66 -66.68 -2.37
C GLU A 91 56.62 -65.97 -3.34
N PRO A 92 57.52 -65.11 -2.82
CA PRO A 92 58.52 -64.46 -3.64
C PRO A 92 59.65 -65.43 -3.99
N THR A 93 59.63 -65.97 -5.21
CA THR A 93 60.80 -66.58 -5.84
C THR A 93 61.94 -65.56 -5.88
N LYS A 94 63.12 -65.94 -5.33
CA LYS A 94 64.35 -65.14 -5.32
C LYS A 94 64.65 -64.61 -6.73
N ALA A 95 64.59 -63.29 -6.89
CA ALA A 95 64.94 -62.63 -8.14
C ALA A 95 66.42 -62.89 -8.48
N PRO A 96 66.74 -63.22 -9.74
CA PRO A 96 68.12 -63.42 -10.17
C PRO A 96 68.92 -62.13 -10.02
N THR A 97 70.17 -62.27 -9.55
CA THR A 97 71.11 -61.17 -9.36
C THR A 97 71.32 -60.44 -10.69
N PRO A 98 71.05 -59.13 -10.77
CA PRO A 98 71.14 -58.39 -12.02
C PRO A 98 72.57 -58.42 -12.57
N SER A 99 72.70 -58.63 -13.89
CA SER A 99 73.99 -58.56 -14.57
C SER A 99 74.61 -57.17 -14.43
N ALA A 100 75.93 -57.03 -14.60
CA ALA A 100 76.61 -55.73 -14.49
C ALA A 100 75.98 -54.63 -15.39
N GLY A 101 75.44 -55.00 -16.55
CA GLY A 101 74.67 -54.11 -17.41
C GLY A 101 73.31 -53.71 -16.83
N GLN A 102 72.58 -54.64 -16.23
CA GLN A 102 71.29 -54.37 -15.56
C GLN A 102 71.46 -53.48 -14.32
N SER A 103 72.53 -53.67 -13.55
CA SER A 103 72.85 -52.82 -12.40
C SER A 103 73.15 -51.37 -12.82
N LYS A 104 73.82 -51.17 -13.95
CA LYS A 104 74.09 -49.82 -14.49
C LYS A 104 72.82 -49.14 -15.00
N ILE A 105 71.92 -49.88 -15.64
CA ILE A 105 70.59 -49.38 -16.04
C ILE A 105 69.75 -49.03 -14.81
N GLN A 106 69.78 -49.87 -13.77
CA GLN A 106 69.01 -49.62 -12.55
C GLN A 106 69.52 -48.40 -11.77
N ALA A 107 70.84 -48.20 -11.71
CA ALA A 107 71.45 -46.99 -11.14
C ALA A 107 71.06 -45.72 -11.93
N MET A 108 71.06 -45.80 -13.27
CA MET A 108 70.61 -44.70 -14.12
C MET A 108 69.12 -44.38 -13.95
N LEU A 109 68.27 -45.42 -13.85
CA LEU A 109 66.84 -45.26 -13.58
C LEU A 109 66.58 -44.63 -12.20
N GLU A 110 67.35 -45.01 -11.18
CA GLU A 110 67.23 -44.45 -9.85
C GLU A 110 67.69 -42.99 -9.80
N GLN A 111 68.78 -42.65 -10.48
CA GLN A 111 69.23 -41.26 -10.64
C GLN A 111 68.20 -40.40 -11.39
N ASN A 112 67.56 -40.94 -12.44
CA ASN A 112 66.49 -40.26 -13.15
C ASN A 112 65.24 -40.09 -12.27
N ARG A 113 64.90 -41.07 -11.44
CA ARG A 113 63.80 -40.95 -10.45
C ARG A 113 64.08 -39.86 -9.43
N GLN A 114 65.32 -39.73 -8.94
CA GLN A 114 65.72 -38.66 -8.03
C GLN A 114 65.60 -37.28 -8.70
N ARG A 115 66.13 -37.12 -9.92
CA ARG A 115 66.02 -35.87 -10.68
C ARG A 115 64.56 -35.46 -10.95
N LEU A 116 63.69 -36.44 -11.24
CA LEU A 116 62.25 -36.17 -11.43
C LEU A 116 61.58 -35.74 -10.12
N LYS A 117 61.91 -36.37 -8.99
CA LYS A 117 61.40 -35.97 -7.67
C LYS A 117 61.84 -34.55 -7.30
N GLU A 118 63.10 -34.20 -7.56
CA GLU A 118 63.64 -32.85 -7.33
C GLU A 118 62.95 -31.80 -8.20
N ARG A 119 62.76 -32.08 -9.51
CA ARG A 119 62.00 -31.19 -10.40
C ARG A 119 60.57 -31.00 -9.93
N GLN A 120 59.87 -32.08 -9.59
CA GLN A 120 58.50 -32.00 -9.08
C GLN A 120 58.40 -31.21 -7.76
N ALA A 121 59.40 -31.35 -6.88
CA ALA A 121 59.46 -30.57 -5.65
C ALA A 121 59.68 -29.08 -5.92
N ASN A 122 60.59 -28.74 -6.86
CA ASN A 122 60.84 -27.36 -7.26
C ASN A 122 59.65 -26.74 -7.99
N ASP A 123 58.97 -27.48 -8.87
CA ASP A 123 57.77 -27.01 -9.57
C ASP A 123 56.62 -26.74 -8.60
N LYS A 124 56.43 -27.61 -7.60
CA LYS A 124 55.46 -27.38 -6.52
C LYS A 124 55.81 -26.14 -5.70
N LYS A 125 57.09 -25.95 -5.35
CA LYS A 125 57.55 -24.77 -4.61
C LYS A 125 57.33 -23.49 -5.41
N ASN A 126 57.65 -23.52 -6.71
CA ASN A 126 57.43 -22.39 -7.61
C ASN A 126 55.94 -22.08 -7.81
N GLN A 127 55.09 -23.09 -7.96
CA GLN A 127 53.63 -22.91 -8.00
C GLN A 127 53.08 -22.32 -6.70
N MET A 128 53.56 -22.80 -5.54
CA MET A 128 53.11 -22.32 -4.24
C MET A 128 53.54 -20.86 -4.01
N ASN A 129 54.76 -20.51 -4.41
CA ASN A 129 55.25 -19.12 -4.39
C ASN A 129 54.45 -18.21 -5.33
N ALA A 130 54.13 -18.68 -6.54
CA ALA A 130 53.30 -17.94 -7.49
C ALA A 130 51.85 -17.76 -7.00
N MET A 131 51.27 -18.76 -6.33
CA MET A 131 49.96 -18.64 -5.69
C MET A 131 49.99 -17.65 -4.52
N MET A 132 51.01 -17.70 -3.67
CA MET A 132 51.16 -16.78 -2.52
C MET A 132 51.36 -15.33 -2.97
N SER A 133 52.17 -15.11 -4.01
CA SER A 133 52.39 -13.79 -4.64
C SER A 133 51.11 -13.21 -5.28
N LYS A 134 50.32 -14.04 -5.97
CA LYS A 134 49.01 -13.59 -6.48
C LYS A 134 48.06 -13.24 -5.34
N ARG A 135 48.07 -14.02 -4.26
CA ARG A 135 47.20 -13.81 -3.09
C ARG A 135 47.51 -12.52 -2.34
N SER A 136 48.78 -12.12 -2.23
CA SER A 136 49.17 -10.86 -1.59
C SER A 136 48.78 -9.64 -2.44
N SER A 137 49.01 -9.68 -3.76
CA SER A 137 48.58 -8.59 -4.67
C SER A 137 47.05 -8.45 -4.80
N SER A 138 46.29 -9.52 -4.58
CA SER A 138 44.84 -9.46 -4.52
C SER A 138 44.28 -9.03 -3.17
N ALA A 139 45.07 -9.11 -2.09
CA ALA A 139 44.64 -8.71 -0.75
C ALA A 139 44.71 -7.19 -0.56
N GLU A 140 45.79 -6.54 -1.03
CA GLU A 140 45.94 -5.08 -0.99
C GLU A 140 44.86 -4.37 -1.82
N ASN A 141 44.52 -4.89 -3.02
CA ASN A 141 43.42 -4.34 -3.83
C ASN A 141 42.01 -4.60 -3.23
N ASN A 142 41.89 -5.50 -2.25
CA ASN A 142 40.60 -5.89 -1.67
C ASN A 142 40.26 -5.08 -0.41
N GLU A 143 41.27 -4.54 0.29
CA GLU A 143 41.06 -3.57 1.37
C GLU A 143 40.52 -2.24 0.80
N ASP A 144 41.15 -1.71 -0.24
CA ASP A 144 40.69 -0.50 -0.94
C ASP A 144 39.25 -0.63 -1.49
N TRP A 145 38.89 -1.81 -2.01
CA TRP A 145 37.54 -2.07 -2.50
C TRP A 145 36.49 -2.10 -1.39
N MET A 146 36.82 -2.72 -0.24
CA MET A 146 35.92 -2.78 0.92
C MET A 146 35.71 -1.39 1.52
N ASP A 147 36.78 -0.60 1.67
CA ASP A 147 36.71 0.76 2.20
C ASP A 147 35.90 1.68 1.27
N SER A 148 36.09 1.54 -0.06
CA SER A 148 35.26 2.24 -1.04
C SER A 148 33.77 1.86 -0.92
N LYS A 149 33.44 0.59 -0.66
CA LYS A 149 32.05 0.14 -0.52
C LYS A 149 31.42 0.57 0.80
N LEU A 150 32.19 0.59 1.88
CA LEU A 150 31.75 1.15 3.16
C LEU A 150 31.46 2.65 3.03
N ALA A 151 32.34 3.41 2.36
CA ALA A 151 32.10 4.83 2.10
C ALA A 151 30.87 5.09 1.22
N GLU A 152 30.61 4.23 0.21
CA GLU A 152 29.38 4.29 -0.58
C GLU A 152 28.12 4.03 0.28
N ILE A 153 28.18 3.05 1.19
CA ILE A 153 27.10 2.74 2.12
C ILE A 153 26.86 3.91 3.08
N ASP A 154 27.91 4.44 3.70
CA ASP A 154 27.80 5.58 4.63
C ASP A 154 27.18 6.80 3.95
N LYS A 155 27.64 7.10 2.72
CA LYS A 155 27.07 8.19 1.91
C LYS A 155 25.58 7.96 1.61
N TRP A 156 25.21 6.73 1.22
CA TRP A 156 23.82 6.37 0.96
C TRP A 156 22.95 6.46 2.23
N GLU A 157 23.45 6.01 3.38
CA GLU A 157 22.76 6.12 4.67
C GLU A 157 22.53 7.58 5.07
N GLU A 158 23.53 8.46 4.88
CA GLU A 158 23.40 9.89 5.11
C GLU A 158 22.36 10.55 4.18
N GLU A 159 22.36 10.20 2.89
CA GLU A 159 21.37 10.67 1.91
C GLU A 159 19.95 10.23 2.31
N LYS A 160 19.76 8.97 2.69
CA LYS A 160 18.46 8.46 3.15
C LYS A 160 18.01 9.07 4.45
N LYS A 161 18.92 9.30 5.39
CA LYS A 161 18.60 10.02 6.63
C LYS A 161 18.08 11.43 6.34
N LYS A 162 18.73 12.18 5.44
CA LYS A 162 18.27 13.52 5.02
C LYS A 162 16.90 13.47 4.36
N GLU A 163 16.66 12.51 3.46
CA GLU A 163 15.35 12.32 2.82
C GLU A 163 14.25 12.01 3.85
N ILE A 164 14.54 11.16 4.84
CA ILE A 164 13.63 10.84 5.95
C ILE A 164 13.34 12.09 6.79
N GLU A 165 14.35 12.87 7.14
CA GLU A 165 14.17 14.12 7.90
C GLU A 165 13.29 15.13 7.16
N VAL A 166 13.53 15.34 5.87
CA VAL A 166 12.69 16.19 5.01
C VAL A 166 11.25 15.68 5.00
N TRP A 167 11.06 14.37 4.81
CA TRP A 167 9.73 13.76 4.82
C TRP A 167 9.02 13.89 6.18
N GLN A 168 9.71 13.70 7.30
CA GLN A 168 9.13 13.88 8.64
C GLN A 168 8.64 15.31 8.86
N GLU A 169 9.42 16.30 8.40
CA GLU A 169 9.03 17.71 8.48
C GLU A 169 7.83 18.03 7.55
N GLU A 170 7.78 17.46 6.35
CA GLU A 170 6.62 17.57 5.45
C GLU A 170 5.37 16.92 6.06
N LYS A 171 5.48 15.71 6.61
CA LYS A 171 4.39 15.01 7.33
C LYS A 171 3.89 15.87 8.48
N LYS A 172 4.79 16.44 9.28
CA LYS A 172 4.44 17.33 10.41
C LYS A 172 3.67 18.56 9.94
N LYS A 173 4.14 19.24 8.89
CA LYS A 173 3.45 20.40 8.29
C LYS A 173 2.07 20.02 7.77
N LEU A 174 1.95 18.88 7.10
CA LEU A 174 0.68 18.36 6.58
C LEU A 174 -0.32 18.09 7.71
N LEU A 175 0.10 17.42 8.78
CA LEU A 175 -0.74 17.13 9.95
C LEU A 175 -1.15 18.40 10.69
N ALA A 176 -0.25 19.37 10.82
CA ALA A 176 -0.58 20.68 11.42
C ALA A 176 -1.65 21.41 10.61
N LYS A 177 -1.53 21.44 9.28
CA LYS A 177 -2.54 22.02 8.37
C LYS A 177 -3.90 21.34 8.55
N TRP A 178 -3.94 20.00 8.65
CA TRP A 178 -5.19 19.26 8.86
C TRP A 178 -5.84 19.57 10.21
N LEU A 179 -5.04 19.69 11.27
CA LEU A 179 -5.54 20.04 12.60
C LEU A 179 -6.18 21.44 12.61
N GLU A 180 -5.54 22.41 11.96
CA GLU A 180 -6.08 23.77 11.80
C GLU A 180 -7.42 23.74 11.03
N GLU A 181 -7.45 23.08 9.87
CA GLU A 181 -8.66 22.97 9.05
C GLU A 181 -9.77 22.17 9.73
N LYS A 182 -9.42 21.19 10.57
CA LYS A 182 -10.40 20.47 11.41
C LYS A 182 -11.07 21.40 12.41
N GLY A 183 -10.33 22.32 13.01
CA GLY A 183 -10.90 23.37 13.87
C GLY A 183 -11.89 24.27 13.12
N LYS A 184 -11.60 24.60 11.85
CA LYS A 184 -12.51 25.36 10.98
C LYS A 184 -13.74 24.54 10.59
N TYR A 185 -13.54 23.26 10.24
CA TYR A 185 -14.60 22.32 9.89
C TYR A 185 -15.63 22.15 11.01
N ILE A 186 -15.17 21.92 12.25
CA ILE A 186 -16.06 21.74 13.41
C ILE A 186 -16.99 22.94 13.59
N LYS A 187 -16.47 24.17 13.41
CA LYS A 187 -17.28 25.41 13.49
C LYS A 187 -18.34 25.51 12.37
N ARG A 188 -18.11 24.84 11.22
CA ARG A 188 -19.03 24.83 10.06
C ARG A 188 -20.05 23.69 10.09
N ILE A 189 -19.97 22.73 11.02
CA ILE A 189 -20.94 21.61 11.09
C ILE A 189 -22.40 22.07 11.06
N PRO A 190 -22.84 23.07 11.85
CA PRO A 190 -24.24 23.53 11.81
C PRO A 190 -24.65 24.06 10.42
N GLU A 191 -23.72 24.69 9.71
CA GLU A 191 -23.94 25.20 8.35
C GLU A 191 -24.05 24.05 7.35
N TYR A 192 -23.19 23.02 7.43
CA TYR A 192 -23.30 21.85 6.58
C TYR A 192 -24.64 21.14 6.77
N LYS A 193 -25.06 20.91 8.02
CA LYS A 193 -26.37 20.30 8.35
C LYS A 193 -27.55 21.06 7.73
N LYS A 194 -27.51 22.39 7.77
CA LYS A 194 -28.57 23.26 7.20
C LYS A 194 -28.65 23.20 5.67
N ASN A 195 -27.53 22.96 5.01
CA ASN A 195 -27.41 23.09 3.55
C ASN A 195 -27.55 21.76 2.79
N LEU A 196 -27.85 20.66 3.47
CA LEU A 196 -28.10 19.40 2.80
C LEU A 196 -29.45 19.44 2.08
N PRO A 197 -29.53 18.90 0.84
CA PRO A 197 -30.78 18.91 0.10
C PRO A 197 -31.79 17.95 0.74
N PRO A 198 -33.07 18.33 0.87
CA PRO A 198 -34.08 17.43 1.38
C PRO A 198 -34.12 16.15 0.54
N ILE A 199 -34.25 14.99 1.19
CA ILE A 199 -34.49 13.73 0.50
C ILE A 199 -35.75 13.92 -0.35
N PRO A 200 -35.67 13.70 -1.68
CA PRO A 200 -36.87 13.68 -2.51
C PRO A 200 -37.82 12.66 -1.87
N LYS A 201 -39.00 13.12 -1.45
CA LYS A 201 -40.10 12.23 -1.10
C LYS A 201 -40.55 11.56 -2.39
N GLU A 202 -39.80 10.59 -2.90
CA GLU A 202 -40.24 9.82 -4.05
C GLU A 202 -41.47 9.01 -3.64
N GLU A 203 -42.58 9.29 -4.32
CA GLU A 203 -43.74 8.42 -4.44
C GLU A 203 -43.22 7.05 -4.85
N VAL A 204 -43.27 6.10 -3.91
CA VAL A 204 -42.83 4.72 -4.14
C VAL A 204 -43.75 4.12 -5.20
N ALA A 205 -43.34 4.17 -6.47
CA ALA A 205 -43.90 3.26 -7.47
C ALA A 205 -43.59 1.83 -6.98
N PRO A 206 -44.58 0.92 -6.96
CA PRO A 206 -44.42 -0.39 -6.37
C PRO A 206 -43.31 -1.15 -7.09
N VAL A 207 -42.22 -1.40 -6.35
CA VAL A 207 -41.11 -2.23 -6.80
C VAL A 207 -41.64 -3.66 -6.91
N VAL A 208 -41.63 -4.19 -8.13
CA VAL A 208 -41.88 -5.60 -8.42
C VAL A 208 -40.83 -6.42 -7.66
N THR A 209 -41.27 -7.16 -6.66
CA THR A 209 -40.44 -8.03 -5.83
C THR A 209 -39.84 -9.15 -6.68
N ALA A 210 -38.54 -9.09 -6.92
CA ALA A 210 -37.79 -10.23 -7.45
C ALA A 210 -37.69 -11.35 -6.39
N PRO A 211 -37.75 -12.62 -6.80
CA PRO A 211 -37.76 -13.75 -5.88
C PRO A 211 -36.42 -13.91 -5.13
N THR A 212 -36.55 -14.18 -3.84
CA THR A 212 -35.47 -14.43 -2.88
C THR A 212 -34.68 -15.69 -3.26
N PRO A 213 -33.34 -15.64 -3.39
CA PRO A 213 -32.53 -16.85 -3.53
C PRO A 213 -32.36 -17.56 -2.18
N SER A 214 -32.51 -18.88 -2.19
CA SER A 214 -32.38 -19.76 -1.02
C SER A 214 -30.94 -19.83 -0.47
N PRO A 215 -30.76 -20.21 0.82
CA PRO A 215 -29.46 -20.24 1.48
C PRO A 215 -28.63 -21.46 1.03
N LEU A 216 -27.38 -21.23 0.63
CA LEU A 216 -26.40 -22.29 0.41
C LEU A 216 -25.70 -22.65 1.73
N THR A 217 -25.70 -23.95 2.05
CA THR A 217 -24.98 -24.58 3.17
C THR A 217 -23.47 -24.61 2.95
N PRO A 218 -22.64 -24.45 4.00
CA PRO A 218 -21.18 -24.49 3.88
C PRO A 218 -20.63 -25.92 3.90
N SER A 219 -19.79 -26.24 2.92
CA SER A 219 -18.99 -27.47 2.85
C SER A 219 -17.64 -27.26 3.54
N THR A 220 -17.38 -28.04 4.59
CA THR A 220 -16.08 -28.12 5.28
C THR A 220 -15.10 -29.01 4.49
N LYS A 221 -13.93 -28.49 4.14
CA LYS A 221 -12.78 -29.29 3.70
C LYS A 221 -11.53 -28.86 4.46
N ASN A 222 -10.90 -29.85 5.09
CA ASN A 222 -9.67 -29.76 5.87
C ASN A 222 -8.45 -29.58 4.95
N THR A 223 -7.51 -28.72 5.37
CA THR A 223 -6.22 -28.52 4.70
C THR A 223 -5.07 -28.90 5.66
N PRO A 224 -3.98 -29.56 5.21
CA PRO A 224 -2.89 -30.00 6.08
C PRO A 224 -1.92 -28.88 6.47
N THR A 225 -1.43 -28.95 7.70
CA THR A 225 -0.44 -28.06 8.32
C THR A 225 0.99 -28.28 7.78
N PRO A 226 1.78 -27.23 7.52
CA PRO A 226 3.19 -27.36 7.15
C PRO A 226 4.11 -27.59 8.38
N PRO A 227 5.32 -28.17 8.20
CA PRO A 227 6.24 -28.52 9.27
C PRO A 227 7.00 -27.30 9.85
N PRO A 228 7.55 -27.41 11.07
CA PRO A 228 8.17 -26.29 11.77
C PRO A 228 9.54 -25.93 11.19
N ILE A 229 9.77 -24.63 11.02
CA ILE A 229 11.04 -24.05 10.55
C ILE A 229 11.99 -23.88 11.74
N SER A 230 13.23 -24.32 11.54
CA SER A 230 14.36 -24.28 12.48
C SER A 230 14.76 -22.86 12.85
N THR A 231 14.91 -22.60 14.16
CA THR A 231 15.34 -21.33 14.75
C THR A 231 16.83 -21.07 14.54
N ALA A 232 17.18 -19.94 13.92
CA ALA A 232 18.55 -19.42 13.84
C ALA A 232 18.82 -18.42 14.97
N THR A 233 20.04 -18.47 15.50
CA THR A 233 20.56 -17.63 16.60
C THR A 233 20.70 -16.15 16.18
N PRO A 234 20.35 -15.17 17.03
CA PRO A 234 20.50 -13.76 16.68
C PRO A 234 21.95 -13.25 16.87
N LEU A 235 22.36 -12.36 15.97
CA LEU A 235 23.63 -11.61 15.95
C LEU A 235 23.29 -10.10 15.86
N PRO A 236 24.21 -9.21 16.23
CA PRO A 236 23.96 -8.06 17.10
C PRO A 236 23.16 -6.95 16.40
N THR A 237 22.22 -6.41 17.17
CA THR A 237 21.29 -5.35 16.81
C THR A 237 22.03 -4.03 16.59
N ALA A 238 22.20 -3.63 15.33
CA ALA A 238 22.31 -2.20 15.00
C ALA A 238 20.94 -1.56 15.26
N ILE A 239 20.95 -0.36 15.86
CA ILE A 239 19.74 0.40 16.20
C ILE A 239 19.05 0.82 14.89
N VAL A 240 18.19 -0.04 14.37
CA VAL A 240 17.29 0.27 13.27
C VAL A 240 16.01 0.80 13.90
N GLN A 241 15.72 2.09 13.70
CA GLN A 241 14.36 2.58 13.87
C GLN A 241 13.50 1.91 12.80
N GLU A 242 12.87 0.80 13.17
CA GLU A 242 11.91 0.08 12.34
C GLU A 242 10.78 1.06 11.97
N ILE A 243 10.68 1.42 10.69
CA ILE A 243 9.53 2.14 10.16
C ILE A 243 8.38 1.14 10.22
N LYS A 244 7.68 1.11 11.35
CA LYS A 244 6.42 0.38 11.47
C LYS A 244 5.52 0.88 10.35
N MET A 245 5.10 -0.05 9.49
CA MET A 245 3.99 0.22 8.59
C MET A 245 2.70 -0.37 9.17
N PRO A 246 1.96 0.36 10.01
CA PRO A 246 0.64 -0.05 10.42
C PRO A 246 -0.35 0.52 9.41
N VAL A 247 -0.45 -0.15 8.25
CA VAL A 247 -1.73 -0.20 7.55
C VAL A 247 -2.22 -1.63 7.73
N PHE A 248 -3.49 -1.85 8.12
CA PHE A 248 -4.03 -3.20 8.29
C PHE A 248 -3.62 -4.00 7.04
N GLU A 249 -3.06 -5.19 7.24
CA GLU A 249 -2.28 -5.90 6.21
C GLU A 249 -3.02 -6.13 4.87
N ASP A 250 -4.34 -5.93 4.85
CA ASP A 250 -5.20 -6.04 3.67
C ASP A 250 -6.03 -4.76 3.45
N TYR A 251 -5.51 -3.89 2.59
CA TYR A 251 -6.20 -2.72 2.08
C TYR A 251 -5.98 -2.58 0.57
N HIS A 252 -6.87 -1.84 -0.08
CA HIS A 252 -6.70 -1.42 -1.47
C HIS A 252 -7.21 0.01 -1.62
N VAL A 253 -6.45 0.85 -2.31
CA VAL A 253 -6.89 2.19 -2.71
C VAL A 253 -6.56 2.36 -4.17
N ILE A 254 -7.49 2.95 -4.90
CA ILE A 254 -7.36 3.25 -6.32
C ILE A 254 -6.11 4.09 -6.56
N ASP A 255 -5.36 3.74 -7.59
CA ASP A 255 -4.22 4.53 -8.05
C ASP A 255 -4.64 5.98 -8.32
N SER A 256 -3.78 6.91 -7.91
CA SER A 256 -4.02 8.33 -8.01
C SER A 256 -5.18 8.91 -7.17
N ALA A 257 -5.76 8.16 -6.21
CA ALA A 257 -6.89 8.66 -5.42
C ALA A 257 -6.58 9.92 -4.60
N PHE A 258 -5.30 10.14 -4.23
CA PHE A 258 -4.86 11.17 -3.29
C PHE A 258 -4.08 12.33 -3.92
N PHE A 259 -3.94 12.34 -5.26
CA PHE A 259 -3.05 13.25 -6.00
C PHE A 259 -3.30 14.72 -5.72
N ALA A 260 -4.57 15.09 -5.55
CA ALA A 260 -4.98 16.45 -5.25
C ALA A 260 -5.59 16.56 -3.86
N GLU A 261 -5.54 17.77 -3.31
CA GLU A 261 -6.27 18.11 -2.08
C GLU A 261 -7.78 18.02 -2.29
N THR A 262 -8.45 17.62 -1.21
CA THR A 262 -9.90 17.56 -1.12
C THR A 262 -10.48 18.97 -1.21
N LYS A 263 -11.45 19.16 -2.11
CA LYS A 263 -12.14 20.45 -2.29
C LYS A 263 -13.25 20.63 -1.23
N ASP A 264 -13.76 21.85 -1.12
CA ASP A 264 -14.88 22.21 -0.23
C ASP A 264 -16.04 22.77 -1.06
N GLN A 265 -17.20 22.12 -1.00
CA GLN A 265 -18.42 22.55 -1.69
C GLN A 265 -19.04 23.79 -1.05
N GLY A 266 -18.65 24.11 0.19
CA GLY A 266 -19.22 25.20 0.98
C GLY A 266 -20.71 25.00 1.24
N LYS A 267 -21.47 26.09 1.10
CA LYS A 267 -22.90 26.17 1.45
C LYS A 267 -23.85 25.54 0.43
N ARG A 268 -23.36 25.17 -0.74
CA ARG A 268 -24.23 24.70 -1.83
C ARG A 268 -24.40 23.19 -1.76
N PRO A 269 -25.59 22.65 -2.04
CA PRO A 269 -25.85 21.21 -2.09
C PRO A 269 -25.34 20.59 -3.41
N THR A 270 -24.03 20.64 -3.63
CA THR A 270 -23.35 20.22 -4.87
C THR A 270 -22.50 18.96 -4.67
N CYS A 271 -22.66 18.23 -3.56
CA CYS A 271 -21.87 17.05 -3.19
C CYS A 271 -21.78 16.01 -4.32
N ALA A 272 -22.87 15.73 -5.02
CA ALA A 272 -22.87 14.81 -6.17
C ALA A 272 -21.93 15.27 -7.28
N SER A 273 -21.92 16.57 -7.60
CA SER A 273 -21.02 17.14 -8.61
C SER A 273 -19.56 17.07 -8.18
N PHE A 274 -19.26 17.33 -6.91
CA PHE A 274 -17.90 17.17 -6.37
C PHE A 274 -17.43 15.72 -6.40
N ALA A 275 -18.29 14.76 -6.01
CA ALA A 275 -17.98 13.34 -6.06
C ALA A 275 -17.77 12.85 -7.51
N GLY A 276 -18.65 13.25 -8.44
CA GLY A 276 -18.55 12.92 -9.85
C GLY A 276 -17.30 13.51 -10.52
N VAL A 277 -17.03 14.80 -10.31
CA VAL A 277 -15.82 15.46 -10.82
C VAL A 277 -14.57 14.81 -10.26
N ARG A 278 -14.52 14.54 -8.94
CA ARG A 278 -13.35 13.89 -8.34
C ARG A 278 -13.12 12.48 -8.90
N ALA A 279 -14.18 11.72 -9.17
CA ALA A 279 -14.06 10.41 -9.81
C ALA A 279 -13.41 10.51 -11.20
N ILE A 280 -13.81 11.50 -12.01
CA ILE A 280 -13.21 11.76 -13.33
C ILE A 280 -11.75 12.22 -13.18
N GLU A 281 -11.47 13.13 -12.25
CA GLU A 281 -10.11 13.62 -11.94
C GLU A 281 -9.16 12.46 -11.55
N ILE A 282 -9.62 11.47 -10.79
CA ILE A 282 -8.81 10.28 -10.44
C ILE A 282 -8.48 9.47 -11.70
N LEU A 283 -9.47 9.21 -12.57
CA LEU A 283 -9.23 8.47 -13.80
C LEU A 283 -8.32 9.22 -14.78
N LEU A 284 -8.40 10.55 -14.82
CA LEU A 284 -7.46 11.39 -15.56
C LEU A 284 -6.04 11.29 -15.00
N ALA A 285 -5.88 11.37 -13.68
CA ALA A 285 -4.56 11.33 -13.04
C ALA A 285 -3.84 9.99 -13.28
N ARG A 286 -4.60 8.88 -13.39
CA ARG A 286 -4.09 7.57 -13.82
C ARG A 286 -3.55 7.56 -15.25
N GLN A 287 -4.04 8.47 -16.10
CA GLN A 287 -3.53 8.72 -17.46
C GLN A 287 -2.42 9.79 -17.48
N GLN A 288 -1.81 10.09 -16.32
CA GLN A 288 -0.83 11.16 -16.13
C GLN A 288 -1.39 12.58 -16.39
N ASP A 289 -2.71 12.72 -16.41
CA ASP A 289 -3.39 14.00 -16.59
C ASP A 289 -3.93 14.51 -15.24
N LYS A 290 -3.26 15.48 -14.64
CA LYS A 290 -3.63 16.05 -13.33
C LYS A 290 -4.50 17.32 -13.43
N ASN A 291 -5.16 17.55 -14.57
CA ASN A 291 -6.05 18.70 -14.74
C ASN A 291 -7.24 18.65 -13.76
N ARG A 292 -7.62 19.81 -13.21
CA ARG A 292 -8.81 19.96 -12.35
C ARG A 292 -10.03 20.30 -13.21
N LEU A 293 -11.15 19.64 -12.97
CA LEU A 293 -12.40 19.86 -13.71
C LEU A 293 -13.39 20.72 -12.93
N SER A 294 -14.40 21.22 -13.63
CA SER A 294 -15.38 22.16 -13.08
C SER A 294 -16.55 21.45 -12.39
N GLU A 295 -16.68 21.61 -11.07
CA GLU A 295 -17.90 21.28 -10.34
C GLU A 295 -19.09 22.15 -10.73
N GLN A 296 -18.85 23.40 -11.12
CA GLN A 296 -19.91 24.33 -11.51
C GLN A 296 -20.62 23.87 -12.78
N TYR A 297 -19.85 23.53 -13.82
CA TYR A 297 -20.40 22.96 -15.03
C TYR A 297 -21.09 21.63 -14.74
N PHE A 298 -20.42 20.73 -14.01
CA PHE A 298 -20.98 19.42 -13.73
C PHE A 298 -22.32 19.51 -12.98
N PHE A 299 -22.46 20.44 -12.02
CA PHE A 299 -23.73 20.68 -11.32
C PHE A 299 -24.83 21.22 -12.23
N TRP A 300 -24.51 22.20 -13.08
CA TRP A 300 -25.43 22.73 -14.09
C TRP A 300 -25.87 21.64 -15.08
N ALA A 301 -24.92 20.83 -15.55
CA ALA A 301 -25.14 19.77 -16.53
C ALA A 301 -25.97 18.61 -15.93
N SER A 302 -25.79 18.31 -14.65
CA SER A 302 -26.61 17.35 -13.89
C SER A 302 -28.09 17.78 -13.71
N LYS A 303 -28.48 18.97 -14.15
CA LYS A 303 -29.83 19.52 -14.02
C LYS A 303 -30.36 20.02 -15.38
N PRO A 304 -30.69 19.12 -16.33
CA PRO A 304 -31.05 19.50 -17.70
C PRO A 304 -32.23 20.49 -17.78
N LYS A 305 -33.22 20.36 -16.90
CA LYS A 305 -34.37 21.28 -16.82
C LYS A 305 -34.00 22.71 -16.39
N CYS A 306 -32.81 22.90 -15.84
CA CYS A 306 -32.31 24.19 -15.35
C CYS A 306 -31.30 24.84 -16.31
N GLN A 307 -31.00 24.19 -17.45
CA GLN A 307 -29.99 24.69 -18.38
C GLN A 307 -30.52 25.84 -19.26
N SER A 308 -31.82 25.84 -19.57
CA SER A 308 -32.48 26.88 -20.37
C SER A 308 -32.99 28.07 -19.54
N SER A 309 -33.18 27.88 -18.23
CA SER A 309 -33.74 28.91 -17.34
C SER A 309 -33.31 28.69 -15.88
N PRO A 310 -33.14 29.77 -15.09
CA PRO A 310 -32.90 29.66 -13.65
C PRO A 310 -33.89 28.73 -12.95
N CYS A 311 -33.40 27.92 -12.01
CA CYS A 311 -34.26 27.05 -11.21
C CYS A 311 -33.85 27.07 -9.72
N PRO A 312 -34.81 26.94 -8.79
CA PRO A 312 -34.54 26.93 -7.35
C PRO A 312 -34.27 25.52 -6.78
N GLN A 313 -34.44 24.46 -7.58
CA GLN A 313 -34.37 23.10 -7.10
C GLN A 313 -32.95 22.75 -6.62
N GLN A 314 -32.80 22.49 -5.32
CA GLN A 314 -31.52 22.11 -4.72
C GLN A 314 -31.08 20.69 -5.12
N GLY A 315 -29.80 20.39 -4.91
CA GLY A 315 -29.26 19.04 -5.12
C GLY A 315 -29.18 18.60 -6.58
N SER A 316 -28.48 17.49 -6.80
CA SER A 316 -28.44 16.77 -8.09
C SER A 316 -27.96 15.34 -7.85
N TRP A 317 -28.00 14.51 -8.90
CA TRP A 317 -27.37 13.19 -8.89
C TRP A 317 -26.51 13.02 -10.14
N VAL A 318 -25.39 12.30 -10.02
CA VAL A 318 -24.37 12.18 -11.08
C VAL A 318 -24.88 11.50 -12.35
N LEU A 319 -25.93 10.67 -12.24
CA LEU A 319 -26.43 9.87 -13.35
C LEU A 319 -26.87 10.72 -14.55
N ALA A 320 -27.53 11.85 -14.30
CA ALA A 320 -28.01 12.73 -15.37
C ALA A 320 -26.84 13.26 -16.23
N GLU A 321 -25.79 13.75 -15.57
CA GLU A 321 -24.61 14.26 -16.26
C GLU A 321 -23.80 13.15 -16.91
N PHE A 322 -23.63 12.00 -16.26
CA PHE A 322 -22.92 10.88 -16.86
C PHE A 322 -23.63 10.37 -18.12
N GLN A 323 -24.96 10.32 -18.14
CA GLN A 323 -25.74 9.97 -19.32
C GLN A 323 -25.63 11.03 -20.42
N GLN A 324 -25.66 12.32 -20.07
CA GLN A 324 -25.49 13.42 -21.01
C GLN A 324 -24.09 13.39 -21.63
N SER A 325 -23.05 13.39 -20.80
CA SER A 325 -21.66 13.34 -21.23
C SER A 325 -21.37 12.09 -22.06
N LYS A 326 -21.86 10.90 -21.68
CA LYS A 326 -21.72 9.66 -22.49
C LYS A 326 -22.26 9.80 -23.91
N LYS A 327 -23.40 10.47 -24.08
CA LYS A 327 -24.06 10.73 -25.38
C LYS A 327 -23.38 11.84 -26.19
N SER A 328 -22.58 12.71 -25.57
CA SER A 328 -21.89 13.77 -26.26
C SER A 328 -20.93 13.23 -27.33
N SER A 329 -20.88 13.86 -28.50
CA SER A 329 -19.94 13.52 -29.58
C SER A 329 -18.51 14.00 -29.30
N ARG A 330 -18.34 14.94 -28.36
CA ARG A 330 -17.06 15.56 -27.99
C ARG A 330 -16.91 15.67 -26.47
N PRO A 331 -15.70 15.90 -25.94
CA PRO A 331 -15.54 16.32 -24.56
C PRO A 331 -16.40 17.53 -24.23
N ASP A 332 -17.12 17.45 -23.11
CA ASP A 332 -18.10 18.43 -22.69
C ASP A 332 -17.82 18.97 -21.29
N ILE A 333 -17.12 18.22 -20.44
CA ILE A 333 -16.80 18.63 -19.07
C ILE A 333 -15.54 19.53 -19.10
N PRO A 334 -15.64 20.82 -18.76
CA PRO A 334 -14.54 21.77 -18.87
C PRO A 334 -13.60 21.70 -17.66
N LYS A 335 -12.44 22.35 -17.80
CA LYS A 335 -11.52 22.56 -16.68
C LYS A 335 -12.11 23.55 -15.67
N SER A 336 -11.66 23.44 -14.42
CA SER A 336 -12.05 24.40 -13.37
C SER A 336 -11.59 25.83 -13.68
N SER A 337 -10.53 26.02 -14.47
CA SER A 337 -10.07 27.34 -14.92
C SER A 337 -11.02 27.99 -15.93
N ASP A 338 -11.70 27.17 -16.73
CA ASP A 338 -12.65 27.64 -17.74
C ASP A 338 -14.04 27.90 -17.14
N CYS A 339 -14.40 27.14 -16.11
CA CYS A 339 -15.66 27.30 -15.39
C CYS A 339 -15.43 27.19 -13.87
N PRO A 340 -14.99 28.27 -13.20
CA PRO A 340 -14.70 28.25 -11.78
C PRO A 340 -15.94 27.96 -10.91
N TYR A 341 -15.72 27.27 -9.79
CA TYR A 341 -16.79 27.03 -8.82
C TYR A 341 -17.13 28.30 -8.04
N ASN A 342 -18.42 28.65 -8.00
CA ASN A 342 -18.91 29.78 -7.21
C ASN A 342 -19.63 29.26 -5.95
N ALA A 343 -19.02 29.44 -4.78
CA ALA A 343 -19.56 28.94 -3.52
C ALA A 343 -20.74 29.77 -2.96
N SER A 344 -20.95 31.01 -3.44
CA SER A 344 -21.93 31.94 -2.86
C SER A 344 -23.39 31.53 -3.11
N GLY A 345 -23.64 30.75 -4.17
CA GLY A 345 -24.97 30.23 -4.51
C GLY A 345 -25.99 31.34 -4.86
N ASN A 346 -27.13 30.93 -5.40
CA ASN A 346 -28.32 31.78 -5.58
C ASN A 346 -29.54 30.89 -5.42
N SER A 347 -30.41 31.18 -4.44
CA SER A 347 -31.57 30.33 -4.12
C SER A 347 -32.59 30.24 -5.26
N ASN A 348 -32.69 31.27 -6.10
CA ASN A 348 -33.59 31.32 -7.26
C ASN A 348 -32.91 30.81 -8.55
N ASN A 349 -31.59 30.63 -8.51
CA ASN A 349 -30.79 30.19 -9.64
C ASN A 349 -29.63 29.32 -9.15
N VAL A 350 -29.95 28.12 -8.66
CA VAL A 350 -28.97 27.30 -7.96
C VAL A 350 -27.81 26.87 -8.85
N THR A 351 -28.06 26.73 -10.15
CA THR A 351 -27.10 26.36 -11.19
C THR A 351 -26.32 27.54 -11.75
N LEU A 352 -26.71 28.78 -11.42
CA LEU A 352 -26.16 30.01 -11.99
C LEU A 352 -26.32 30.07 -13.52
N THR A 353 -27.47 29.65 -14.03
CA THR A 353 -27.82 29.73 -15.44
C THR A 353 -28.12 31.18 -15.86
N PRO A 354 -27.61 31.69 -17.00
CA PRO A 354 -26.66 31.04 -17.90
C PRO A 354 -25.24 31.04 -17.33
N LEU A 355 -24.49 29.96 -17.62
CA LEU A 355 -23.05 29.92 -17.36
C LEU A 355 -22.30 30.83 -18.34
N SER A 356 -21.08 31.25 -17.99
CA SER A 356 -20.21 31.98 -18.92
C SER A 356 -19.86 31.14 -20.15
N GLU A 357 -19.59 31.78 -21.28
CA GLU A 357 -19.22 31.09 -22.52
C GLU A 357 -17.98 30.19 -22.37
N SER A 358 -17.04 30.59 -21.51
CA SER A 358 -15.87 29.78 -21.18
C SER A 358 -16.23 28.39 -20.63
N CYS A 359 -17.37 28.23 -19.96
CA CYS A 359 -17.83 26.94 -19.45
C CYS A 359 -18.19 25.94 -20.55
N GLN A 360 -18.29 26.35 -21.82
CA GLN A 360 -18.57 25.46 -22.95
C GLN A 360 -17.28 24.83 -23.54
N ARG A 361 -16.09 25.17 -23.01
CA ARG A 361 -14.81 24.59 -23.43
C ARG A 361 -14.58 23.22 -22.79
N GLY A 362 -15.26 22.20 -23.32
CA GLY A 362 -15.15 20.83 -22.83
C GLY A 362 -13.73 20.26 -22.96
N TYR A 363 -13.32 19.48 -21.95
CA TYR A 363 -11.98 18.89 -21.84
C TYR A 363 -12.02 17.38 -21.66
N ALA A 364 -12.90 16.90 -20.77
CA ALA A 364 -13.12 15.49 -20.49
C ALA A 364 -14.55 15.07 -20.87
N LYS A 365 -14.75 13.76 -21.02
CA LYS A 365 -16.05 13.13 -21.24
C LYS A 365 -16.13 11.79 -20.52
N VAL A 366 -17.32 11.46 -20.02
CA VAL A 366 -17.65 10.13 -19.54
C VAL A 366 -17.86 9.18 -20.72
N VAL A 367 -17.21 8.02 -20.70
CA VAL A 367 -17.34 7.00 -21.76
C VAL A 367 -18.16 5.82 -21.27
N ASN A 368 -17.87 5.31 -20.07
CA ASN A 368 -18.62 4.21 -19.49
C ASN A 368 -18.74 4.31 -17.97
N PHE A 369 -19.86 3.83 -17.46
CA PHE A 369 -20.16 3.70 -16.05
C PHE A 369 -21.19 2.58 -15.88
N SER A 370 -21.29 2.02 -14.67
CA SER A 370 -22.26 1.01 -14.31
C SER A 370 -22.96 1.33 -12.98
N GLU A 371 -24.15 0.81 -12.82
CA GLU A 371 -24.93 0.87 -11.58
C GLU A 371 -24.66 -0.40 -10.77
N ILE A 372 -24.17 -0.26 -9.54
CA ILE A 372 -23.84 -1.37 -8.65
C ILE A 372 -24.62 -1.30 -7.34
N ARG A 373 -24.97 -2.45 -6.76
CA ARG A 373 -25.87 -2.49 -5.59
C ARG A 373 -25.28 -3.20 -4.39
N SER A 374 -24.45 -4.22 -4.57
CA SER A 374 -23.95 -5.06 -3.49
C SER A 374 -22.57 -4.65 -2.99
N SER A 375 -22.25 -5.01 -1.74
CA SER A 375 -20.90 -4.85 -1.19
C SER A 375 -19.85 -5.56 -2.05
N ALA A 376 -20.17 -6.74 -2.60
CA ALA A 376 -19.26 -7.50 -3.44
C ALA A 376 -18.93 -6.75 -4.75
N GLU A 377 -19.92 -6.16 -5.40
CA GLU A 377 -19.71 -5.34 -6.60
C GLU A 377 -18.88 -4.09 -6.29
N ILE A 378 -19.14 -3.43 -5.15
CA ILE A 378 -18.35 -2.25 -4.72
C ILE A 378 -16.88 -2.64 -4.54
N ILE A 379 -16.60 -3.70 -3.79
CA ILE A 379 -15.24 -4.18 -3.56
C ILE A 379 -14.58 -4.61 -4.89
N SER A 380 -15.33 -5.27 -5.77
CA SER A 380 -14.83 -5.66 -7.10
C SER A 380 -14.49 -4.44 -7.96
N ALA A 381 -15.33 -3.41 -7.99
CA ALA A 381 -15.07 -2.17 -8.71
C ALA A 381 -13.80 -1.49 -8.16
N LEU A 382 -13.71 -1.34 -6.84
CA LEU A 382 -12.56 -0.73 -6.19
C LEU A 382 -11.26 -1.48 -6.51
N LYS A 383 -11.24 -2.82 -6.37
CA LYS A 383 -10.08 -3.67 -6.75
C LYS A 383 -9.65 -3.49 -8.21
N ASN A 384 -10.59 -3.19 -9.09
CA ASN A 384 -10.35 -2.89 -10.50
C ASN A 384 -10.00 -1.41 -10.74
N ASN A 385 -9.55 -0.69 -9.71
CA ASN A 385 -9.22 0.73 -9.78
C ASN A 385 -10.39 1.62 -10.28
N THR A 386 -11.64 1.20 -10.03
CA THR A 386 -12.85 1.90 -10.50
C THR A 386 -13.48 2.69 -9.35
N PRO A 387 -13.49 4.03 -9.40
CA PRO A 387 -14.09 4.85 -8.34
C PRO A 387 -15.61 4.70 -8.31
N VAL A 388 -16.18 4.67 -7.11
CA VAL A 388 -17.62 4.47 -6.91
C VAL A 388 -18.24 5.68 -6.22
N ILE A 389 -19.21 6.32 -6.87
CA ILE A 389 -20.02 7.40 -6.29
C ILE A 389 -21.21 6.78 -5.56
N ALA A 390 -21.39 7.14 -4.29
CA ALA A 390 -22.41 6.57 -3.42
C ALA A 390 -23.20 7.65 -2.68
N GLY A 391 -24.50 7.40 -2.49
CA GLY A 391 -25.41 8.30 -1.77
C GLY A 391 -25.76 7.73 -0.40
N PHE A 392 -25.70 8.57 0.63
CA PHE A 392 -25.97 8.18 2.01
C PHE A 392 -26.82 9.20 2.75
N LYS A 393 -27.60 8.72 3.72
CA LYS A 393 -28.10 9.51 4.85
C LYS A 393 -26.95 9.75 5.82
N LEU A 394 -26.92 10.90 6.46
CA LEU A 394 -25.85 11.25 7.38
C LEU A 394 -26.24 11.02 8.84
N SER A 395 -25.31 10.48 9.64
CA SER A 395 -25.45 10.29 11.09
C SER A 395 -24.54 11.25 11.86
N GLU A 396 -24.72 11.38 13.18
CA GLU A 396 -23.81 12.21 14.00
C GLU A 396 -22.35 11.75 13.93
N SER A 397 -22.12 10.44 13.85
CA SER A 397 -20.78 9.87 13.65
C SER A 397 -20.14 10.29 12.33
N PHE A 398 -20.92 10.68 11.31
CA PHE A 398 -20.39 11.20 10.05
C PHE A 398 -19.86 12.63 10.19
N TYR A 399 -20.61 13.50 10.85
CA TYR A 399 -20.20 14.89 11.08
C TYR A 399 -19.02 14.96 12.04
N ASN A 400 -19.07 14.18 13.11
CA ASN A 400 -18.13 14.28 14.22
C ASN A 400 -17.09 13.16 14.20
N ASN A 401 -16.42 12.96 13.06
CA ASN A 401 -15.47 11.86 12.88
C ASN A 401 -14.00 12.29 13.03
N ASN A 402 -13.13 11.31 13.30
CA ASN A 402 -11.69 11.49 13.36
C ASN A 402 -10.92 10.56 12.40
N GLY A 403 -11.52 10.25 11.25
CA GLY A 403 -10.92 9.35 10.25
C GLY A 403 -11.71 8.06 10.02
N TYR A 404 -12.74 7.78 10.83
CA TYR A 404 -13.63 6.64 10.62
C TYR A 404 -15.08 7.00 10.98
N VAL A 405 -16.04 6.37 10.29
CA VAL A 405 -17.48 6.58 10.47
C VAL A 405 -18.14 5.22 10.67
N PHE A 406 -18.33 4.87 11.94
CA PHE A 406 -18.80 3.56 12.40
C PHE A 406 -20.20 3.67 13.02
N ILE A 407 -20.88 2.53 13.22
CA ILE A 407 -22.16 2.48 13.96
C ILE A 407 -21.91 2.73 15.45
N ASN A 408 -20.97 2.01 16.04
CA ASN A 408 -20.68 2.07 17.46
C ASN A 408 -19.45 2.95 17.68
N ASN A 409 -19.65 4.27 17.72
CA ASN A 409 -18.57 5.19 18.02
C ASN A 409 -18.35 5.26 19.55
N PRO A 410 -17.16 4.92 20.08
CA PRO A 410 -16.83 4.95 21.51
C PRO A 410 -17.00 6.34 22.16
N GLU A 411 -16.96 7.43 21.39
CA GLU A 411 -17.19 8.79 21.88
C GLU A 411 -18.67 9.08 22.21
N GLY A 412 -19.56 8.08 22.18
CA GLY A 412 -20.97 8.24 22.58
C GLY A 412 -21.83 9.03 21.60
N LYS A 413 -21.29 9.34 20.41
CA LYS A 413 -22.02 10.05 19.35
C LYS A 413 -22.86 9.03 18.58
N SER A 414 -24.11 8.92 19.02
CA SER A 414 -25.11 7.99 18.51
C SER A 414 -25.15 7.94 16.98
N ALA A 415 -25.23 6.73 16.43
CA ALA A 415 -25.68 6.47 15.06
C ALA A 415 -27.20 6.69 14.96
N THR A 416 -27.66 7.87 15.39
CA THR A 416 -29.01 8.37 15.18
C THR A 416 -28.95 9.38 14.05
N LEU A 417 -29.93 9.27 13.16
CA LEU A 417 -30.26 10.33 12.23
C LEU A 417 -30.73 11.53 13.05
N ASP A 418 -30.17 12.71 12.83
CA ASP A 418 -30.76 13.94 13.34
C ASP A 418 -31.86 14.43 12.39
N SER A 419 -32.54 15.53 12.73
CA SER A 419 -33.54 16.17 11.87
C SER A 419 -32.98 16.69 10.53
N HIS A 420 -31.67 16.52 10.29
CA HIS A 420 -30.92 16.94 9.11
C HIS A 420 -30.25 15.75 8.40
N ALA A 421 -30.75 14.53 8.61
CA ALA A 421 -30.32 13.30 7.95
C ALA A 421 -30.71 13.25 6.46
N GLU A 422 -30.19 14.20 5.72
CA GLU A 422 -30.51 14.46 4.33
C GLU A 422 -29.54 13.73 3.38
N GLY A 423 -29.79 13.84 2.08
CA GLY A 423 -28.99 13.18 1.04
C GLY A 423 -27.60 13.77 0.86
N HIS A 424 -26.57 12.94 0.99
CA HIS A 424 -25.20 13.33 0.69
C HIS A 424 -24.49 12.32 -0.20
N ALA A 425 -23.79 12.82 -1.22
CA ALA A 425 -23.01 11.99 -2.14
C ALA A 425 -21.53 12.01 -1.74
N LEU A 426 -20.90 10.84 -1.80
CA LEU A 426 -19.51 10.61 -1.46
C LEU A 426 -18.81 9.82 -2.56
N LEU A 427 -17.48 9.90 -2.57
CA LEU A 427 -16.65 9.12 -3.48
C LEU A 427 -15.90 8.03 -2.70
N LEU A 428 -16.18 6.77 -3.02
CA LEU A 428 -15.46 5.61 -2.51
C LEU A 428 -14.23 5.39 -3.40
N VAL A 429 -13.06 5.37 -2.77
CA VAL A 429 -11.76 5.28 -3.45
C VAL A 429 -10.92 4.09 -2.99
N GLY A 430 -11.42 3.27 -2.07
CA GLY A 430 -10.70 2.10 -1.60
C GLY A 430 -11.45 1.38 -0.49
N TYR A 431 -10.83 0.35 0.05
CA TYR A 431 -11.31 -0.37 1.22
C TYR A 431 -10.12 -0.80 2.10
N MET A 432 -10.43 -1.11 3.35
CA MET A 432 -9.49 -1.64 4.32
C MET A 432 -10.21 -2.70 5.16
N LYS A 433 -9.59 -3.86 5.37
CA LYS A 433 -10.15 -4.86 6.29
C LYS A 433 -10.13 -4.35 7.72
N LEU A 434 -11.21 -4.59 8.45
CA LEU A 434 -11.28 -4.28 9.86
C LEU A 434 -10.70 -5.43 10.69
N PRO A 435 -10.12 -5.15 11.88
CA PRO A 435 -9.68 -6.18 12.80
C PRO A 435 -10.83 -7.10 13.24
N PRO A 436 -10.59 -8.41 13.49
CA PRO A 436 -11.63 -9.36 13.88
C PRO A 436 -12.48 -8.93 15.07
N LYS A 437 -11.89 -8.20 16.03
CA LYS A 437 -12.59 -7.64 17.20
C LYS A 437 -13.76 -6.71 16.82
N LEU A 438 -13.78 -6.14 15.61
CA LEU A 438 -14.81 -5.24 15.12
C LEU A 438 -15.82 -5.92 14.18
N HIS A 439 -15.61 -7.17 13.77
CA HIS A 439 -16.42 -7.81 12.72
C HIS A 439 -17.90 -7.93 13.09
N SER A 440 -18.20 -8.22 14.35
CA SER A 440 -19.58 -8.35 14.83
C SER A 440 -20.32 -7.01 14.91
N SER A 441 -19.62 -5.91 15.18
CA SER A 441 -20.21 -4.58 15.40
C SER A 441 -20.21 -3.71 14.14
N GLU A 442 -19.14 -3.76 13.36
CA GLU A 442 -18.87 -2.85 12.25
C GLU A 442 -18.81 -3.54 10.88
N GLY A 443 -18.71 -4.87 10.86
CA GLY A 443 -18.52 -5.67 9.66
C GLY A 443 -17.04 -5.91 9.37
N THR A 444 -16.77 -6.53 8.22
CA THR A 444 -15.44 -7.12 7.95
C THR A 444 -14.45 -6.16 7.30
N PHE A 445 -14.96 -5.05 6.76
CA PHE A 445 -14.18 -4.02 6.09
C PHE A 445 -14.80 -2.64 6.32
N CYS A 446 -14.04 -1.61 5.99
CA CYS A 446 -14.55 -0.26 5.82
C CYS A 446 -14.11 0.30 4.46
N LEU A 447 -14.90 1.21 3.90
CA LEU A 447 -14.61 1.85 2.62
C LEU A 447 -13.89 3.19 2.83
N ILE A 448 -12.72 3.33 2.20
CA ILE A 448 -11.97 4.58 2.16
C ILE A 448 -12.70 5.55 1.25
N THR A 449 -13.08 6.69 1.81
CA THR A 449 -14.01 7.63 1.19
C THR A 449 -13.43 9.02 1.17
N ALA A 450 -13.56 9.72 0.05
CA ALA A 450 -13.30 11.14 -0.10
C ALA A 450 -14.62 11.94 0.01
N ASN A 451 -14.62 12.98 0.84
CA ASN A 451 -15.75 13.91 0.97
C ASN A 451 -15.45 15.23 0.24
N SER A 452 -16.38 16.18 0.27
CA SER A 452 -16.29 17.50 -0.34
C SER A 452 -16.50 18.63 0.67
N TRP A 453 -16.10 18.44 1.93
CA TRP A 453 -16.17 19.43 3.01
C TRP A 453 -14.78 19.91 3.46
N GLY A 454 -13.83 19.92 2.52
CA GLY A 454 -12.45 20.32 2.76
C GLY A 454 -11.63 19.28 3.52
N ILE A 455 -10.34 19.61 3.71
CA ILE A 455 -9.37 18.68 4.31
C ILE A 455 -9.54 18.50 5.83
N GLY A 456 -10.35 19.34 6.48
CA GLY A 456 -10.68 19.26 7.91
C GLY A 456 -11.68 18.15 8.27
N TRP A 457 -12.42 17.62 7.28
CA TRP A 457 -13.29 16.46 7.49
C TRP A 457 -12.45 15.18 7.55
N GLY A 458 -12.59 14.39 8.62
CA GLY A 458 -11.81 13.17 8.84
C GLY A 458 -10.30 13.39 8.89
N LYS A 459 -9.55 12.65 8.06
CA LYS A 459 -8.10 12.75 7.88
C LYS A 459 -7.80 13.23 6.46
N GLY A 460 -7.43 14.50 6.33
CA GLY A 460 -7.13 15.10 5.04
C GLY A 460 -8.31 15.07 4.06
N GLY A 461 -9.55 15.17 4.55
CA GLY A 461 -10.76 15.09 3.73
C GLY A 461 -11.24 13.67 3.43
N HIS A 462 -10.69 12.66 4.13
CA HIS A 462 -11.00 11.25 3.94
C HIS A 462 -11.39 10.56 5.25
N ALA A 463 -12.18 9.49 5.16
CA ALA A 463 -12.50 8.62 6.30
C ALA A 463 -12.77 7.18 5.85
N CYS A 464 -12.75 6.25 6.80
CA CYS A 464 -13.21 4.87 6.59
C CYS A 464 -14.64 4.67 7.08
N LEU A 465 -15.55 4.30 6.19
CA LEU A 465 -16.96 4.05 6.51
C LEU A 465 -17.17 2.55 6.72
N SER A 466 -17.63 2.12 7.89
CA SER A 466 -17.79 0.67 8.16
C SER A 466 -18.86 0.04 7.28
N GLU A 467 -18.68 -1.24 6.95
CA GLU A 467 -19.65 -2.03 6.20
C GLU A 467 -21.06 -1.94 6.81
N ASN A 468 -21.18 -2.04 8.13
CA ASN A 468 -22.46 -1.94 8.79
C ASN A 468 -23.04 -0.53 8.74
N TRP A 469 -22.23 0.53 8.87
CA TRP A 469 -22.69 1.91 8.70
C TRP A 469 -23.25 2.12 7.29
N ILE A 470 -22.54 1.66 6.27
CA ILE A 470 -22.97 1.71 4.86
C ILE A 470 -24.31 1.00 4.67
N LYS A 471 -24.46 -0.23 5.18
CA LYS A 471 -25.72 -0.99 5.08
C LYS A 471 -26.89 -0.26 5.74
N LYS A 472 -26.65 0.41 6.87
CA LYS A 472 -27.68 1.13 7.63
C LYS A 472 -28.13 2.43 6.95
N TYR A 473 -27.21 3.16 6.30
CA TYR A 473 -27.46 4.53 5.86
C TYR A 473 -27.46 4.77 4.36
N ARG A 474 -27.15 3.76 3.55
CA ARG A 474 -27.32 3.85 2.10
C ARG A 474 -28.78 4.13 1.74
N TYR A 475 -28.98 4.81 0.62
CA TYR A 475 -30.28 4.82 -0.05
C TYR A 475 -30.55 3.47 -0.73
N ASP A 476 -31.83 3.18 -0.96
CA ASP A 476 -32.25 2.10 -1.85
C ASP A 476 -32.15 2.56 -3.31
N MET A 477 -30.93 2.89 -3.71
CA MET A 477 -30.58 3.28 -5.07
C MET A 477 -29.21 2.67 -5.41
N PRO A 478 -28.93 2.43 -6.69
CA PRO A 478 -27.63 1.96 -7.11
C PRO A 478 -26.56 3.02 -6.87
N PHE A 479 -25.37 2.57 -6.51
CA PHE A 479 -24.15 3.38 -6.58
C PHE A 479 -23.63 3.37 -8.01
N ILE A 480 -22.82 4.37 -8.37
CA ILE A 480 -22.32 4.53 -9.72
C ILE A 480 -20.83 4.25 -9.76
N ALA A 481 -20.42 3.20 -10.46
CA ALA A 481 -19.02 2.91 -10.73
C ALA A 481 -18.61 3.61 -12.04
N LEU A 482 -17.68 4.56 -11.99
CA LEU A 482 -17.19 5.26 -13.18
C LEU A 482 -16.01 4.49 -13.78
N GLU A 483 -16.23 3.84 -14.92
CA GLU A 483 -15.30 2.85 -15.46
C GLU A 483 -14.33 3.46 -16.48
N LYS A 484 -14.80 4.41 -17.30
CA LYS A 484 -14.00 4.96 -18.39
C LYS A 484 -14.34 6.41 -18.70
N ILE A 485 -13.30 7.19 -18.94
CA ILE A 485 -13.36 8.58 -19.42
C ILE A 485 -12.46 8.74 -20.64
N SER A 486 -12.64 9.84 -21.37
CA SER A 486 -11.78 10.26 -22.48
C SER A 486 -11.50 11.76 -22.41
N THR A 487 -10.33 12.18 -22.87
CA THR A 487 -10.00 13.59 -23.11
C THR A 487 -10.01 13.89 -24.60
N GLY A 488 -10.12 15.17 -24.95
CA GLY A 488 -10.14 15.65 -26.34
C GLY A 488 -8.85 15.54 -27.13
N ASN A 489 -7.85 14.80 -26.65
CA ASN A 489 -6.63 14.53 -27.40
C ASN A 489 -6.91 13.44 -28.46
N PHE A 490 -7.80 13.74 -29.40
CA PHE A 490 -7.77 13.12 -30.72
C PHE A 490 -6.68 13.86 -31.50
N TYR A 491 -5.43 13.41 -31.35
CA TYR A 491 -4.39 13.72 -32.33
C TYR A 491 -4.64 12.91 -33.60
#